data_AF-A0A968Q399-F1
#
_entry.id   AF-A0A968Q399-F1
#
_cell.length_a   1.000
_cell.length_b   1.000
_cell.length_c   1.000
_cell.angle_alpha   90.00
_cell.angle_beta   90.00
_cell.angle_gamma   90.00
#
_symmetry.space_group_name_H-M   'P 1'
#
loop_
_entity.id
_entity.type
_entity.pdbx_description
1 polymer ?
#
loop_
_entity_poly.entity_id
_entity_poly.type
_entity_poly.pdbx_seq_one_letter_code
_entity_poly.pdbx_strand_id
1 'polypeptide(L)'
;MGINQKYRTCRRKLANLARQQTNLPTELANLRRNLADLAQQLEAIQRQIQESRANLDLVLTIRAQIESIEAELAHLTEQQHRFSPEIALLLQKVTKIEHLIGDPQKLIDLLLPVLNELISREVGLAGEDLAQSLAPIVDRIVDRNVKADKAPMSKALAPVLPDAIRQQAIDAPGDFASAIAPELGSAIRDQVRDNADVMVDALYPIIGSTISKYIAEAIRNINEKVENTLSVEGVSRKVRAKLQGVSEAELIFKEAIGFKVQAVFLIHKGSGLIIAEAQPQAHKS
;
A
#
# COMPACT_ATOMS: atom_id res chain seq x y z
N MET A 1 -41.86 159.00 34.33
CA MET A 1 -40.78 158.19 33.71
C MET A 1 -41.10 156.70 33.49
N GLY A 2 -42.10 156.07 34.12
CA GLY A 2 -42.31 154.61 34.05
C GLY A 2 -43.02 154.00 32.82
N ILE A 3 -43.83 154.78 32.07
CA ILE A 3 -44.65 154.25 30.94
C ILE A 3 -43.80 153.95 29.70
N ASN A 4 -42.82 154.80 29.40
CA ASN A 4 -41.95 154.66 28.23
C ASN A 4 -41.02 153.43 28.34
N GLN A 5 -40.60 153.09 29.57
CA GLN A 5 -39.81 151.89 29.84
C GLN A 5 -40.66 150.62 29.68
N LYS A 6 -41.90 150.58 30.19
CA LYS A 6 -42.84 149.47 29.97
C LYS A 6 -43.17 149.27 28.49
N TYR A 7 -43.38 150.34 27.72
CA TYR A 7 -43.64 150.27 26.28
C TYR A 7 -42.45 149.71 25.48
N ARG A 8 -41.21 150.15 25.81
CA ARG A 8 -39.98 149.59 25.21
C ARG A 8 -39.81 148.10 25.54
N THR A 9 -40.12 147.69 26.78
CA THR A 9 -40.06 146.28 27.18
C THR A 9 -41.13 145.44 26.46
N CYS A 10 -42.35 145.95 26.32
CA CYS A 10 -43.43 145.27 25.60
C CYS A 10 -43.13 145.15 24.10
N ARG A 11 -42.61 146.22 23.47
CA ARG A 11 -42.18 146.20 22.06
C ARG A 11 -41.00 145.23 21.82
N ARG A 12 -40.05 145.12 22.76
CA ARG A 12 -38.98 144.09 22.69
C ARG A 12 -39.55 142.68 22.83
N LYS A 13 -40.50 142.45 23.74
CA LYS A 13 -41.17 141.16 23.88
C LYS A 13 -41.96 140.77 22.62
N LEU A 14 -42.72 141.71 22.04
CA LEU A 14 -43.43 141.51 20.77
C LEU A 14 -42.47 141.26 19.60
N ALA A 15 -41.36 141.99 19.51
CA ALA A 15 -40.34 141.76 18.49
C ALA A 15 -39.64 140.39 18.66
N ASN A 16 -39.40 139.95 19.90
CA ASN A 16 -38.85 138.63 20.18
C ASN A 16 -39.86 137.51 19.87
N LEU A 17 -41.14 137.70 20.21
CA LEU A 17 -42.21 136.75 19.87
C LEU A 17 -42.41 136.66 18.36
N ALA A 18 -42.37 137.77 17.63
CA ALA A 18 -42.43 137.78 16.17
C ALA A 18 -41.21 137.08 15.52
N ARG A 19 -40.01 137.22 16.11
CA ARG A 19 -38.81 136.47 15.69
C ARG A 19 -38.93 134.97 15.98
N GLN A 20 -39.49 134.58 17.13
CA GLN A 20 -39.78 133.19 17.43
C GLN A 20 -40.83 132.61 16.46
N GLN A 21 -41.88 133.36 16.16
CA GLN A 21 -42.93 132.94 15.22
C GLN A 21 -42.41 132.81 13.77
N THR A 22 -41.41 133.60 13.38
CA THR A 22 -40.77 133.52 12.05
C THR A 22 -39.69 132.43 11.96
N ASN A 23 -39.09 132.02 13.08
CA ASN A 23 -38.12 130.91 13.13
C ASN A 23 -38.79 129.52 13.28
N LEU A 24 -40.00 129.47 13.86
CA LEU A 24 -40.75 128.23 14.08
C LEU A 24 -40.97 127.37 12.81
N PRO A 25 -41.28 127.94 11.62
CA PRO A 25 -41.43 127.15 10.39
C PRO A 25 -40.12 126.49 9.95
N THR A 26 -38.98 127.18 10.15
CA THR A 26 -37.65 126.67 9.81
C THR A 26 -37.24 125.54 10.75
N GLU A 27 -37.50 125.67 12.05
CA GLU A 27 -37.31 124.60 13.03
C GLU A 27 -38.20 123.39 12.73
N LEU A 28 -39.47 123.61 12.36
CA LEU A 28 -40.40 122.54 11.99
C LEU A 28 -39.96 121.83 10.69
N ALA A 29 -39.43 122.57 9.72
CA ALA A 29 -38.86 122.01 8.50
C ALA A 29 -37.60 121.18 8.77
N ASN A 30 -36.71 121.64 9.66
CA ASN A 30 -35.53 120.89 10.09
C ASN A 30 -35.92 119.62 10.83
N LEU A 31 -36.89 119.69 11.74
CA LEU A 31 -37.38 118.52 12.47
C LEU A 31 -38.03 117.49 11.52
N ARG A 32 -38.76 117.95 10.50
CA ARG A 32 -39.32 117.08 9.45
C ARG A 32 -38.23 116.39 8.63
N ARG A 33 -37.14 117.09 8.27
CA ARG A 33 -36.00 116.47 7.58
C ARG A 33 -35.32 115.42 8.46
N ASN A 34 -35.04 115.75 9.72
CA ASN A 34 -34.44 114.80 10.66
C ASN A 34 -35.32 113.56 10.88
N LEU A 35 -36.66 113.73 10.95
CA LEU A 35 -37.60 112.62 11.03
C LEU A 35 -37.60 111.76 9.75
N ALA A 36 -37.48 112.38 8.58
CA ALA A 36 -37.37 111.66 7.31
C ALA A 36 -36.05 110.88 7.21
N ASP A 37 -34.93 111.48 7.61
CA ASP A 37 -33.62 110.82 7.65
C ASP A 37 -33.63 109.65 8.63
N LEU A 38 -34.25 109.83 9.81
CA LEU A 38 -34.38 108.76 10.81
C LEU A 38 -35.28 107.62 10.31
N ALA A 39 -36.37 107.93 9.59
CA ALA A 39 -37.22 106.93 8.97
C ALA A 39 -36.45 106.13 7.90
N GLN A 40 -35.65 106.79 7.07
CA GLN A 40 -34.81 106.12 6.08
C GLN A 40 -33.74 105.23 6.73
N GLN A 41 -33.13 105.69 7.83
CA GLN A 41 -32.19 104.88 8.61
C GLN A 41 -32.87 103.65 9.23
N LEU A 42 -34.10 103.80 9.75
CA LEU A 42 -34.88 102.68 10.28
C LEU A 42 -35.20 101.65 9.19
N GLU A 43 -35.58 102.08 7.99
CA GLU A 43 -35.80 101.17 6.86
C GLU A 43 -34.51 100.44 6.46
N ALA A 44 -33.37 101.11 6.44
CA ALA A 44 -32.08 100.50 6.14
C ALA A 44 -31.68 99.44 7.20
N ILE A 45 -31.87 99.75 8.48
CA ILE A 45 -31.63 98.81 9.58
C ILE A 45 -32.57 97.61 9.48
N GLN A 46 -33.85 97.82 9.16
CA GLN A 46 -34.81 96.73 8.98
C GLN A 46 -34.39 95.80 7.84
N ARG A 47 -33.93 96.35 6.70
CA ARG A 47 -33.39 95.53 5.59
C ARG A 47 -32.19 94.71 6.03
N GLN A 48 -31.23 95.32 6.73
CA GLN A 48 -30.04 94.64 7.22
C GLN A 48 -30.39 93.52 8.24
N ILE A 49 -31.39 93.73 9.08
CA ILE A 49 -31.92 92.70 9.99
C ILE A 49 -32.54 91.53 9.21
N GLN A 50 -33.30 91.80 8.14
CA GLN A 50 -33.88 90.75 7.31
C GLN A 50 -32.79 89.94 6.57
N GLU A 51 -31.77 90.61 6.02
CA GLU A 51 -30.62 89.93 5.40
C GLU A 51 -29.86 89.08 6.42
N SER A 52 -29.66 89.59 7.64
CA SER A 52 -28.98 88.86 8.71
C SER A 52 -29.78 87.62 9.16
N ARG A 53 -31.12 87.69 9.14
CA ARG A 53 -31.99 86.53 9.41
C ARG A 53 -31.90 85.49 8.30
N ALA A 54 -31.93 85.90 7.03
CA ALA A 54 -31.75 84.98 5.91
C ALA A 54 -30.38 84.28 5.95
N ASN A 55 -29.33 85.01 6.32
CA ASN A 55 -28.01 84.43 6.53
C ASN A 55 -27.98 83.45 7.71
N LEU A 56 -28.69 83.74 8.80
CA LEU A 56 -28.81 82.82 9.93
C LEU A 56 -29.51 81.51 9.54
N ASP A 57 -30.58 81.58 8.76
CA ASP A 57 -31.29 80.38 8.25
C ASP A 57 -30.38 79.53 7.36
N LEU A 58 -29.54 80.16 6.52
CA LEU A 58 -28.53 79.47 5.73
C LEU A 58 -27.50 78.75 6.62
N VAL A 59 -27.01 79.42 7.66
CA VAL A 59 -26.05 78.83 8.61
C VAL A 59 -26.66 77.63 9.36
N LEU A 60 -27.93 77.72 9.77
CA LEU A 60 -28.63 76.61 10.41
C LEU A 60 -28.80 75.42 9.46
N THR A 61 -29.06 75.69 8.17
CA THR A 61 -29.15 74.66 7.13
C THR A 61 -27.81 73.97 6.91
N ILE A 62 -26.73 74.74 6.78
CA ILE A 62 -25.36 74.20 6.63
C ILE A 62 -24.98 73.36 7.85
N ARG A 63 -25.34 73.82 9.06
CA ARG A 63 -25.08 73.05 10.28
C ARG A 63 -25.78 71.69 10.27
N ALA A 64 -27.05 71.64 9.87
CA ALA A 64 -27.78 70.38 9.77
C ALA A 64 -27.15 69.42 8.74
N GLN A 65 -26.63 69.95 7.62
CA GLN A 65 -25.90 69.16 6.64
C GLN A 65 -24.57 68.61 7.20
N ILE A 66 -23.83 69.42 7.95
CA ILE A 66 -22.59 68.98 8.62
C ILE A 66 -22.89 67.84 9.61
N GLU A 67 -23.93 67.99 10.44
CA GLU A 67 -24.34 66.95 11.39
C GLU A 67 -24.71 65.63 10.69
N SER A 68 -25.35 65.70 9.51
CA SER A 68 -25.62 64.52 8.68
C SER A 68 -24.35 63.87 8.13
N ILE A 69 -23.40 64.67 7.63
CA ILE A 69 -22.13 64.15 7.10
C ILE A 69 -21.29 63.52 8.21
N GLU A 70 -21.26 64.12 9.41
CA GLU A 70 -20.56 63.57 10.58
C GLU A 70 -21.14 62.20 10.97
N ALA A 71 -22.46 62.03 10.90
CA ALA A 71 -23.12 60.75 11.15
C ALA A 71 -22.76 59.68 10.09
N GLU A 72 -22.73 60.05 8.80
CA GLU A 72 -22.30 59.15 7.73
C GLU A 72 -20.83 58.73 7.87
N LEU A 73 -19.95 59.67 8.22
CA LEU A 73 -18.53 59.40 8.47
C LEU A 73 -18.33 58.48 9.69
N ALA A 74 -19.11 58.67 10.76
CA ALA A 74 -19.08 57.79 11.91
C ALA A 74 -19.48 56.35 11.54
N HIS A 75 -20.54 56.19 10.75
CA HIS A 75 -20.97 54.88 10.27
C HIS A 75 -19.94 54.22 9.34
N LEU A 76 -19.35 54.96 8.40
CA LEU A 76 -18.27 54.44 7.54
C LEU A 76 -17.03 54.03 8.34
N THR A 77 -16.69 54.81 9.36
CA THR A 77 -15.60 54.50 10.29
C THR A 77 -15.88 53.20 11.04
N GLU A 78 -17.09 53.01 11.56
CA GLU A 78 -17.50 51.77 12.21
C GLU A 78 -17.44 50.57 11.26
N GLN A 79 -17.92 50.71 10.02
CA GLN A 79 -17.81 49.67 9.00
C GLN A 79 -16.35 49.30 8.71
N GLN A 80 -15.45 50.28 8.59
CA GLN A 80 -14.03 50.03 8.39
C GLN A 80 -13.41 49.24 9.55
N HIS A 81 -13.77 49.58 10.80
CA HIS A 81 -13.31 48.84 11.98
C HIS A 81 -13.82 47.39 12.00
N ARG A 82 -15.02 47.12 11.46
CA ARG A 82 -15.55 45.75 11.34
C ARG A 82 -14.78 44.89 10.33
N PHE A 83 -14.26 45.46 9.26
CA PHE A 83 -13.46 44.71 8.27
C PHE A 83 -12.00 44.49 8.69
N SER A 84 -11.47 45.33 9.58
CA SER A 84 -10.10 45.20 10.10
C SER A 84 -9.74 43.81 10.64
N PRO A 85 -10.55 43.14 11.49
CA PRO A 85 -10.23 41.79 11.97
C PRO A 85 -10.30 40.72 10.88
N GLU A 86 -11.21 40.85 9.91
CA GLU A 86 -11.32 39.92 8.79
C GLU A 86 -10.08 39.99 7.89
N ILE A 87 -9.60 41.20 7.59
CA ILE A 87 -8.36 41.43 6.85
C ILE A 87 -7.15 40.85 7.62
N ALA A 88 -7.08 41.07 8.94
CA ALA A 88 -6.01 40.52 9.77
C ALA A 88 -6.01 38.98 9.77
N LEU A 89 -7.18 38.34 9.85
CA LEU A 89 -7.31 36.88 9.75
C LEU A 89 -6.90 36.37 8.37
N LEU A 90 -7.28 37.09 7.31
CA LEU A 90 -6.93 36.72 5.95
C LEU A 90 -5.42 36.78 5.73
N LEU A 91 -4.77 37.87 6.18
CA LEU A 91 -3.32 38.00 6.17
C LEU A 91 -2.64 36.86 6.94
N GLN A 92 -3.14 36.51 8.13
CA GLN A 92 -2.61 35.38 8.89
C GLN A 92 -2.71 34.06 8.12
N LYS A 93 -3.84 33.80 7.45
CA LYS A 93 -4.03 32.59 6.63
C LYS A 93 -3.06 32.57 5.43
N VAL A 94 -2.89 33.71 4.75
CA VAL A 94 -1.96 33.85 3.64
C VAL A 94 -0.52 33.58 4.10
N THR A 95 -0.08 34.18 5.21
CA THR A 95 1.27 33.94 5.77
C THR A 95 1.49 32.47 6.14
N LYS A 96 0.47 31.77 6.66
CA LYS A 96 0.55 30.32 6.91
C LYS A 96 0.78 29.54 5.62
N ILE A 97 0.06 29.88 4.55
CA ILE A 97 0.22 29.23 3.24
C ILE A 97 1.61 29.53 2.67
N GLU A 98 2.07 30.78 2.74
CA GLU A 98 3.42 31.16 2.31
C GLU A 98 4.50 30.36 3.04
N HIS A 99 4.37 30.19 4.36
CA HIS A 99 5.30 29.35 5.14
C HIS A 99 5.28 27.88 4.69
N LEU A 100 4.10 27.35 4.38
CA LEU A 100 3.96 25.96 3.89
C LEU A 100 4.56 25.77 2.49
N ILE A 101 4.49 26.78 1.62
CA ILE A 101 5.07 26.72 0.28
C ILE A 101 6.59 26.96 0.31
N GLY A 102 7.07 27.82 1.22
CA GLY A 102 8.49 28.11 1.40
C GLY A 102 9.30 26.97 2.04
N ASP A 103 8.63 26.00 2.66
CA ASP A 103 9.24 24.81 3.26
C ASP A 103 8.73 23.53 2.56
N PRO A 104 9.43 23.06 1.51
CA PRO A 104 9.01 21.90 0.74
C PRO A 104 8.82 20.64 1.60
N GLN A 105 9.55 20.50 2.70
CA GLN A 105 9.48 19.32 3.55
C GLN A 105 8.13 19.25 4.28
N LYS A 106 7.65 20.37 4.82
CA LYS A 106 6.32 20.45 5.46
C LYS A 106 5.20 20.18 4.47
N LEU A 107 5.34 20.66 3.23
CA LEU A 107 4.37 20.38 2.18
C LEU A 107 4.34 18.89 1.84
N ILE A 108 5.51 18.26 1.71
CA ILE A 108 5.62 16.82 1.49
C ILE A 108 4.98 16.06 2.64
N ASP A 109 5.27 16.39 3.90
CA ASP A 109 4.71 15.71 5.07
C ASP A 109 3.17 15.76 5.12
N LEU A 110 2.56 16.85 4.64
CA LEU A 110 1.10 16.99 4.53
C LEU A 110 0.51 16.19 3.37
N LEU A 111 1.22 16.10 2.26
CA LEU A 111 0.75 15.43 1.04
C LEU A 111 1.00 13.92 1.07
N LEU A 112 2.04 13.46 1.75
CA LEU A 112 2.46 12.06 1.78
C LEU A 112 1.35 11.07 2.20
N PRO A 113 0.53 11.35 3.23
CA PRO A 113 -0.55 10.44 3.62
C PRO A 113 -1.61 10.30 2.52
N VAL A 114 -2.00 11.42 1.90
CA VAL A 114 -3.00 11.46 0.82
C VAL A 114 -2.46 10.78 -0.44
N LEU A 115 -1.19 11.02 -0.77
CA LEU A 115 -0.50 10.34 -1.86
C LEU A 115 -0.45 8.83 -1.62
N ASN A 116 -0.11 8.41 -0.40
CA ASN A 116 -0.09 6.99 -0.05
C ASN A 116 -1.48 6.36 -0.16
N GLU A 117 -2.53 7.04 0.27
CA GLU A 117 -3.91 6.56 0.15
C GLU A 117 -4.35 6.43 -1.31
N LEU A 118 -4.05 7.45 -2.14
CA LEU A 118 -4.32 7.42 -3.58
C LEU A 118 -3.54 6.32 -4.31
N ILE A 119 -2.25 6.19 -4.02
CA ILE A 119 -1.40 5.13 -4.57
C ILE A 119 -1.93 3.77 -4.13
N SER A 120 -2.31 3.59 -2.87
CA SER A 120 -2.84 2.31 -2.39
C SER A 120 -4.16 1.94 -3.08
N ARG A 121 -5.00 2.95 -3.37
CA ARG A 121 -6.29 2.77 -4.05
C ARG A 121 -6.13 2.49 -5.56
N GLU A 122 -5.16 3.13 -6.22
CA GLU A 122 -4.82 2.92 -7.64
C GLU A 122 -4.01 1.64 -7.85
N VAL A 123 -2.99 1.37 -7.03
CA VAL A 123 -2.10 0.19 -7.15
C VAL A 123 -2.82 -1.12 -6.87
N GLY A 124 -3.89 -1.10 -6.05
CA GLY A 124 -4.76 -2.27 -5.89
C GLY A 124 -5.47 -2.69 -7.18
N LEU A 125 -5.76 -1.74 -8.08
CA LEU A 125 -6.42 -1.99 -9.37
C LEU A 125 -5.40 -2.09 -10.52
N ALA A 126 -4.34 -1.28 -10.50
CA ALA A 126 -3.30 -1.24 -11.53
C ALA A 126 -2.23 -2.34 -11.36
N GLY A 127 -2.07 -2.93 -10.18
CA GLY A 127 -1.10 -4.00 -9.92
C GLY A 127 -1.43 -5.29 -10.67
N GLU A 128 -2.71 -5.65 -10.74
CA GLU A 128 -3.19 -6.80 -11.53
C GLU A 128 -3.03 -6.54 -13.02
N ASP A 129 -3.45 -5.37 -13.51
CA ASP A 129 -3.29 -4.99 -14.92
C ASP A 129 -1.82 -4.95 -15.35
N LEU A 130 -0.94 -4.41 -14.50
CA LEU A 130 0.49 -4.38 -14.76
C LEU A 130 1.08 -5.79 -14.75
N ALA A 131 0.75 -6.62 -13.76
CA ALA A 131 1.21 -8.01 -13.70
C ALA A 131 0.75 -8.79 -14.95
N GLN A 132 -0.49 -8.58 -15.39
CA GLN A 132 -1.05 -9.22 -16.56
C GLN A 132 -0.41 -8.73 -17.87
N SER A 133 0.01 -7.46 -17.91
CA SER A 133 0.77 -6.91 -19.05
C SER A 133 2.23 -7.41 -19.09
N LEU A 134 2.84 -7.67 -17.93
CA LEU A 134 4.24 -8.10 -17.81
C LEU A 134 4.41 -9.62 -17.92
N ALA A 135 3.42 -10.41 -17.50
CA ALA A 135 3.41 -11.88 -17.59
C ALA A 135 3.89 -12.42 -18.96
N PRO A 136 3.31 -11.99 -20.11
CA PRO A 136 3.74 -12.49 -21.42
C PRO A 136 5.15 -12.06 -21.82
N ILE A 137 5.74 -11.05 -21.17
CA ILE A 137 7.13 -10.64 -21.39
C ILE A 137 8.06 -11.56 -20.60
N VAL A 138 7.73 -11.85 -19.34
CA VAL A 138 8.47 -12.80 -18.49
C VAL A 138 8.47 -14.18 -19.13
N ASP A 139 7.32 -14.66 -19.60
CA ASP A 139 7.20 -15.96 -20.28
C ASP A 139 8.11 -16.03 -21.51
N ARG A 140 8.17 -14.96 -22.31
CA ARG A 140 9.06 -14.87 -23.48
C ARG A 140 10.54 -14.86 -23.09
N ILE A 141 10.91 -14.23 -21.98
CA ILE A 141 12.29 -14.22 -21.48
C ILE A 141 12.68 -15.63 -20.99
N VAL A 142 11.80 -16.29 -20.24
CA VAL A 142 12.02 -17.66 -19.77
C VAL A 142 12.15 -18.62 -20.95
N ASP A 143 11.21 -18.61 -21.90
CA ASP A 143 11.25 -19.51 -23.07
C ASP A 143 12.51 -19.27 -23.93
N ARG A 144 12.91 -18.01 -24.12
CA ARG A 144 14.16 -17.66 -24.81
C ARG A 144 15.38 -18.23 -24.08
N ASN A 145 15.46 -18.08 -22.77
CA ASN A 145 16.61 -18.56 -21.99
C ASN A 145 16.64 -20.10 -21.91
N VAL A 146 15.49 -20.77 -21.93
CA VAL A 146 15.43 -22.24 -21.97
C VAL A 146 15.89 -22.78 -23.33
N LYS A 147 15.58 -22.10 -24.43
CA LYS A 147 15.88 -22.57 -25.79
C LYS A 147 17.24 -22.11 -26.33
N ALA A 148 17.56 -20.83 -26.18
CA ALA A 148 18.67 -20.19 -26.88
C ALA A 148 19.93 -20.02 -26.03
N ASP A 149 19.79 -19.69 -24.73
CA ASP A 149 20.92 -19.45 -23.84
C ASP A 149 20.69 -20.09 -22.46
N LYS A 150 21.02 -21.38 -22.39
CA LYS A 150 20.75 -22.24 -21.22
C LYS A 150 21.67 -21.96 -20.04
N ALA A 151 22.84 -21.38 -20.26
CA ALA A 151 23.88 -21.28 -19.24
C ALA A 151 23.49 -20.37 -18.06
N PRO A 152 22.93 -19.15 -18.27
CA PRO A 152 22.44 -18.30 -17.19
C PRO A 152 21.31 -18.97 -16.39
N MET A 153 20.37 -19.61 -17.07
CA MET A 153 19.24 -20.29 -16.43
C MET A 153 19.69 -21.50 -15.62
N SER A 154 20.60 -22.31 -16.16
CA SER A 154 21.18 -23.45 -15.44
C SER A 154 21.92 -23.00 -14.18
N LYS A 155 22.70 -21.91 -14.27
CA LYS A 155 23.39 -21.32 -13.11
C LYS A 155 22.42 -20.79 -12.05
N ALA A 156 21.28 -20.24 -12.46
CA ALA A 156 20.25 -19.75 -11.54
C ALA A 156 19.48 -20.90 -10.84
N LEU A 157 19.22 -22.01 -11.54
CA LEU A 157 18.47 -23.14 -11.01
C LEU A 157 19.33 -24.13 -10.21
N ALA A 158 20.62 -24.27 -10.55
CA ALA A 158 21.52 -25.25 -9.92
C ALA A 158 21.54 -25.22 -8.38
N PRO A 159 21.50 -24.06 -7.69
CA PRO A 159 21.49 -24.03 -6.23
C PRO A 159 20.19 -24.57 -5.61
N VAL A 160 19.07 -24.50 -6.33
CA VAL A 160 17.73 -24.84 -5.80
C VAL A 160 17.33 -26.27 -6.16
N LEU A 161 17.87 -26.82 -7.24
CA LEU A 161 17.53 -28.15 -7.75
C LEU A 161 17.68 -29.29 -6.72
N PRO A 162 18.77 -29.40 -5.94
CA PRO A 162 18.92 -30.50 -4.98
C PRO A 162 17.81 -30.53 -3.92
N ASP A 163 17.45 -29.36 -3.38
CA ASP A 163 16.41 -29.23 -2.38
C ASP A 163 15.02 -29.44 -2.99
N ALA A 164 14.78 -28.92 -4.21
CA ALA A 164 13.53 -29.16 -4.94
C ALA A 164 13.30 -30.65 -5.22
N ILE A 165 14.34 -31.38 -5.65
CA ILE A 165 14.28 -32.83 -5.87
C ILE A 165 13.98 -33.55 -4.55
N ARG A 166 14.66 -33.18 -3.46
CA ARG A 166 14.45 -33.79 -2.15
C ARG A 166 13.03 -33.55 -1.64
N GLN A 167 12.53 -32.32 -1.75
CA GLN A 167 11.16 -31.99 -1.33
C GLN A 167 10.14 -32.74 -2.17
N GLN A 168 10.29 -32.79 -3.51
CA GLN A 168 9.37 -33.53 -4.37
C GLN A 168 9.34 -35.03 -4.03
N ALA A 169 10.50 -35.62 -3.69
CA ALA A 169 10.58 -37.01 -3.27
C ALA A 169 9.88 -37.29 -1.92
N ILE A 170 9.71 -36.27 -1.07
CA ILE A 170 9.01 -36.36 0.22
C ILE A 170 7.52 -36.07 0.06
N ASP A 171 7.18 -34.99 -0.63
CA ASP A 171 5.82 -34.47 -0.75
C ASP A 171 4.96 -35.31 -1.71
N ALA A 172 5.56 -35.78 -2.80
CA ALA A 172 4.87 -36.53 -3.85
C ALA A 172 5.74 -37.69 -4.39
N PRO A 173 6.06 -38.70 -3.55
CA PRO A 173 6.96 -39.80 -3.92
C PRO A 173 6.46 -40.61 -5.12
N GLY A 174 5.15 -40.76 -5.29
CA GLY A 174 4.55 -41.48 -6.42
C GLY A 174 4.79 -40.78 -7.75
N ASP A 175 4.51 -39.48 -7.82
CA ASP A 175 4.72 -38.68 -9.03
C ASP A 175 6.20 -38.55 -9.37
N PHE A 176 7.03 -38.35 -8.34
CA PHE A 176 8.48 -38.33 -8.49
C PHE A 176 9.02 -39.66 -9.04
N ALA A 177 8.62 -40.79 -8.46
CA ALA A 177 9.04 -42.10 -8.92
C ALA A 177 8.56 -42.37 -10.35
N SER A 178 7.32 -42.04 -10.68
CA SER A 178 6.76 -42.19 -12.03
C SER A 178 7.52 -41.36 -13.07
N ALA A 179 7.94 -40.14 -12.71
CA ALA A 179 8.68 -39.25 -13.62
C ALA A 179 10.12 -39.70 -13.90
N ILE A 180 10.80 -40.30 -12.92
CA ILE A 180 12.23 -40.64 -13.04
C ILE A 180 12.46 -42.14 -13.37
N ALA A 181 11.53 -43.03 -13.04
CA ALA A 181 11.67 -44.46 -13.26
C ALA A 181 12.00 -44.88 -14.71
N PRO A 182 11.42 -44.28 -15.77
CA PRO A 182 11.78 -44.62 -17.15
C PRO A 182 13.27 -44.37 -17.44
N GLU A 183 13.79 -43.25 -16.94
CA GLU A 183 15.13 -42.78 -17.23
C GLU A 183 16.18 -43.54 -16.42
N LEU A 184 15.87 -43.83 -15.16
CA LEU A 184 16.67 -44.75 -14.35
C LEU A 184 16.66 -46.16 -14.93
N GLY A 185 15.50 -46.65 -15.38
CA GLY A 185 15.37 -47.96 -16.00
C GLY A 185 16.21 -48.08 -17.27
N SER A 186 16.23 -47.04 -18.10
CA SER A 186 17.10 -46.98 -19.28
C SER A 186 18.58 -46.93 -18.87
N ALA A 187 18.94 -46.04 -17.93
CA ALA A 187 20.33 -45.89 -17.48
C ALA A 187 20.88 -47.19 -16.86
N ILE A 188 20.08 -47.90 -16.05
CA ILE A 188 20.46 -49.21 -15.48
C ILE A 188 20.68 -50.23 -16.60
N ARG A 189 19.81 -50.26 -17.61
CA ARG A 189 19.94 -51.20 -18.74
C ARG A 189 21.20 -50.92 -19.56
N ASP A 190 21.50 -49.66 -19.83
CA ASP A 190 22.71 -49.25 -20.51
C ASP A 190 23.95 -49.58 -19.67
N GLN A 191 23.91 -49.37 -18.35
CA GLN A 191 25.00 -49.74 -17.46
C GLN A 191 25.25 -51.25 -17.40
N VAL A 192 24.20 -52.08 -17.42
CA VAL A 192 24.32 -53.54 -17.48
C VAL A 192 24.91 -54.00 -18.82
N ARG A 193 24.58 -53.32 -19.91
CA ARG A 193 25.10 -53.65 -21.26
C ARG A 193 26.55 -53.19 -21.44
N ASP A 194 26.84 -51.95 -21.08
CA ASP A 194 28.06 -51.25 -21.47
C ASP A 194 29.15 -51.31 -20.38
N ASN A 195 28.78 -51.55 -19.12
CA ASN A 195 29.67 -51.60 -17.97
C ASN A 195 29.41 -52.84 -17.09
N ALA A 196 29.25 -54.00 -17.73
CA ALA A 196 28.92 -55.27 -17.08
C ALA A 196 29.87 -55.61 -15.92
N ASP A 197 31.18 -55.39 -16.09
CA ASP A 197 32.19 -55.71 -15.07
C ASP A 197 31.96 -54.92 -13.77
N VAL A 198 31.63 -53.63 -13.86
CA VAL A 198 31.33 -52.78 -12.70
C VAL A 198 30.06 -53.27 -11.98
N MET A 199 29.07 -53.75 -12.73
CA MET A 199 27.86 -54.33 -12.13
C MET A 199 28.14 -55.68 -11.47
N VAL A 200 28.97 -56.51 -12.09
CA VAL A 200 29.38 -57.80 -11.51
C VAL A 200 30.12 -57.56 -10.20
N ASP A 201 31.09 -56.65 -10.17
CA ASP A 201 31.83 -56.30 -8.95
C ASP A 201 30.92 -55.78 -7.83
N ALA A 202 29.94 -54.93 -8.18
CA ALA A 202 28.97 -54.41 -7.23
C ALA A 202 28.01 -55.50 -6.69
N LEU A 203 27.65 -56.48 -7.52
CA LEU A 203 26.73 -57.57 -7.14
C LEU A 203 27.45 -58.77 -6.51
N TYR A 204 28.75 -58.94 -6.73
CA TYR A 204 29.52 -60.09 -6.24
C TYR A 204 29.37 -60.31 -4.72
N PRO A 205 29.42 -59.28 -3.85
CA PRO A 205 29.20 -59.48 -2.41
C PRO A 205 27.79 -59.99 -2.08
N ILE A 206 26.77 -59.48 -2.78
CA ILE A 206 25.38 -59.88 -2.59
C ILE A 206 25.21 -61.34 -3.03
N ILE A 207 25.63 -61.66 -4.25
CA ILE A 207 25.56 -63.02 -4.83
C ILE A 207 26.34 -64.00 -3.95
N GLY A 208 27.57 -63.68 -3.58
CA GLY A 208 28.41 -64.51 -2.71
C GLY A 208 27.79 -64.74 -1.33
N SER A 209 27.21 -63.70 -0.71
CA SER A 209 26.52 -63.84 0.58
C SER A 209 25.27 -64.72 0.49
N THR A 210 24.50 -64.60 -0.60
CA THR A 210 23.29 -65.40 -0.84
C THR A 210 23.64 -66.86 -1.12
N ILE A 211 24.64 -67.10 -1.98
CA ILE A 211 25.16 -68.45 -2.23
C ILE A 211 25.68 -69.08 -0.95
N SER A 212 26.46 -68.33 -0.15
CA SER A 212 27.00 -68.83 1.12
C SER A 212 25.89 -69.19 2.12
N LYS A 213 24.84 -68.37 2.22
CA LYS A 213 23.65 -68.67 3.05
C LYS A 213 22.95 -69.93 2.56
N TYR A 214 22.71 -70.04 1.26
CA TYR A 214 22.07 -71.22 0.66
C TYR A 214 22.88 -72.49 0.89
N ILE A 215 24.21 -72.43 0.73
CA ILE A 215 25.11 -73.56 1.01
C ILE A 215 25.06 -73.92 2.49
N ALA A 216 25.11 -72.94 3.39
CA ALA A 216 25.03 -73.19 4.83
C ALA A 216 23.69 -73.86 5.20
N GLU A 217 22.59 -73.44 4.60
CA GLU A 217 21.26 -74.01 4.79
C GLU A 217 21.14 -75.42 4.19
N ALA A 218 21.72 -75.64 3.00
CA ALA A 218 21.80 -76.97 2.39
C ALA A 218 22.64 -77.93 3.24
N ILE A 219 23.79 -77.50 3.75
CA ILE A 219 24.62 -78.28 4.68
C ILE A 219 23.84 -78.57 5.96
N ARG A 220 23.13 -77.59 6.52
CA ARG A 220 22.31 -77.77 7.71
C ARG A 220 21.19 -78.80 7.47
N ASN A 221 20.50 -78.73 6.34
CA ASN A 221 19.48 -79.70 5.93
C ASN A 221 20.07 -81.11 5.72
N ILE A 222 21.28 -81.20 5.17
CA ILE A 222 22.01 -82.47 5.06
C ILE A 222 22.33 -82.99 6.45
N ASN A 223 22.84 -82.15 7.34
CA ASN A 223 23.20 -82.56 8.69
C ASN A 223 21.97 -83.04 9.47
N GLU A 224 20.84 -82.34 9.37
CA GLU A 224 19.56 -82.76 9.95
C GLU A 224 19.08 -84.10 9.36
N LYS A 225 19.22 -84.32 8.04
CA LYS A 225 18.88 -85.62 7.44
C LYS A 225 19.84 -86.74 7.83
N VAL A 226 21.13 -86.44 7.92
CA VAL A 226 22.20 -87.38 8.31
C VAL A 226 22.02 -87.83 9.76
N GLU A 227 21.79 -86.88 10.66
CA GLU A 227 21.48 -87.10 12.07
C GLU A 227 20.20 -87.96 12.23
N ASN A 228 19.20 -87.72 11.38
CA ASN A 228 18.00 -88.56 11.31
C ASN A 228 18.22 -89.94 10.65
N THR A 229 19.22 -90.15 9.79
CA THR A 229 19.57 -91.48 9.24
C THR A 229 20.52 -92.31 10.12
N LEU A 230 21.19 -91.68 11.09
CA LEU A 230 21.82 -92.35 12.25
C LEU A 230 20.80 -92.71 13.34
N SER A 231 19.51 -92.70 13.00
CA SER A 231 18.41 -93.27 13.77
C SER A 231 18.62 -94.78 14.02
N VAL A 232 17.93 -95.30 15.04
CA VAL A 232 17.73 -96.72 15.37
C VAL A 232 17.52 -97.61 14.13
N GLU A 233 17.00 -97.06 13.04
CA GLU A 233 16.92 -97.73 11.75
C GLU A 233 18.26 -98.13 11.12
N GLY A 234 19.35 -97.36 11.27
CA GLY A 234 20.68 -97.71 10.75
C GLY A 234 21.25 -98.95 11.43
N VAL A 235 21.04 -99.07 12.76
CA VAL A 235 21.39 -100.27 13.53
C VAL A 235 20.48 -101.44 13.15
N SER A 236 19.17 -101.22 13.04
CA SER A 236 18.21 -102.22 12.56
C SER A 236 18.52 -102.70 11.14
N ARG A 237 18.97 -101.82 10.24
CA ARG A 237 19.39 -102.13 8.87
C ARG A 237 20.68 -102.94 8.86
N LYS A 238 21.66 -102.60 9.70
CA LYS A 238 22.90 -103.38 9.85
C LYS A 238 22.63 -104.80 10.36
N VAL A 239 21.64 -104.97 11.24
CA VAL A 239 21.17 -106.28 11.72
C VAL A 239 20.41 -107.03 10.60
N ARG A 240 19.51 -106.36 9.87
CA ARG A 240 18.78 -106.95 8.73
C ARG A 240 19.69 -107.36 7.58
N ALA A 241 20.70 -106.56 7.23
CA ALA A 241 21.69 -106.88 6.22
C ALA A 241 22.45 -108.18 6.58
N LYS A 242 22.86 -108.31 7.84
CA LYS A 242 23.50 -109.54 8.35
C LYS A 242 22.57 -110.75 8.35
N LEU A 243 21.28 -110.56 8.66
CA LEU A 243 20.28 -111.65 8.63
C LEU A 243 19.94 -112.10 7.20
N GLN A 244 19.98 -111.17 6.22
CA GLN A 244 19.69 -111.44 4.82
C GLN A 244 20.92 -111.83 4.00
N GLY A 245 22.11 -111.86 4.61
CA GLY A 245 23.36 -112.28 3.97
C GLY A 245 23.89 -111.30 2.92
N VAL A 246 23.38 -110.07 2.87
CA VAL A 246 23.81 -109.02 1.92
C VAL A 246 24.63 -107.95 2.63
N SER A 247 25.50 -107.24 1.91
CA SER A 247 26.27 -106.16 2.52
C SER A 247 25.37 -104.96 2.84
N GLU A 248 25.73 -104.19 3.88
CA GLU A 248 25.01 -102.97 4.26
C GLU A 248 24.91 -101.99 3.09
N ALA A 249 25.99 -101.84 2.31
CA ALA A 249 26.02 -101.00 1.12
C ALA A 249 25.09 -101.50 0.00
N GLU A 250 24.92 -102.82 -0.14
CA GLU A 250 24.05 -103.44 -1.14
C GLU A 250 22.57 -103.37 -0.76
N LEU A 251 22.25 -103.46 0.54
CA LEU A 251 20.92 -103.19 1.08
C LEU A 251 20.54 -101.71 0.89
N ILE A 252 21.46 -100.79 1.22
CA ILE A 252 21.30 -99.35 0.98
C ILE A 252 21.11 -99.09 -0.51
N PHE A 253 21.91 -99.73 -1.38
CA PHE A 253 21.78 -99.58 -2.82
C PHE A 253 20.42 -100.03 -3.31
N LYS A 254 19.90 -101.20 -2.86
CA LYS A 254 18.55 -101.69 -3.22
C LYS A 254 17.42 -100.76 -2.75
N GLU A 255 17.53 -100.18 -1.56
CA GLU A 255 16.55 -99.24 -1.01
C GLU A 255 16.65 -97.85 -1.66
N ALA A 256 17.85 -97.44 -2.11
CA ALA A 256 18.14 -96.11 -2.63
C ALA A 256 17.86 -95.91 -4.14
N ILE A 257 17.46 -96.94 -4.90
CA ILE A 257 17.17 -96.82 -6.36
C ILE A 257 15.88 -95.99 -6.65
N GLY A 258 15.30 -95.31 -5.67
CA GLY A 258 14.30 -94.27 -5.90
C GLY A 258 14.93 -92.98 -6.43
N PHE A 259 15.33 -92.92 -7.70
CA PHE A 259 15.77 -91.67 -8.33
C PHE A 259 14.59 -90.68 -8.36
N LYS A 260 14.67 -89.57 -7.61
CA LYS A 260 13.69 -88.48 -7.65
C LYS A 260 14.36 -87.22 -8.20
N VAL A 261 13.92 -86.79 -9.38
CA VAL A 261 14.29 -85.50 -9.97
C VAL A 261 13.75 -84.39 -9.06
N GLN A 262 14.63 -83.60 -8.44
CA GLN A 262 14.23 -82.54 -7.50
C GLN A 262 13.83 -81.25 -8.22
N ALA A 263 14.47 -80.96 -9.35
CA ALA A 263 14.15 -79.80 -10.18
C ALA A 263 14.73 -79.99 -11.60
N VAL A 264 14.08 -79.39 -12.59
CA VAL A 264 14.59 -79.22 -13.94
C VAL A 264 14.57 -77.72 -14.27
N PHE A 265 15.70 -77.19 -14.70
CA PHE A 265 15.83 -75.80 -15.11
C PHE A 265 16.25 -75.71 -16.59
N LEU A 266 15.52 -74.92 -17.36
CA LEU A 266 15.90 -74.54 -18.72
C LEU A 266 16.53 -73.14 -18.67
N ILE A 267 17.81 -73.03 -18.98
CA ILE A 267 18.58 -71.78 -18.81
C ILE A 267 19.05 -71.28 -20.18
N HIS A 268 18.81 -70.00 -20.45
CA HIS A 268 19.30 -69.34 -21.65
C HIS A 268 20.82 -69.11 -21.56
N LYS A 269 21.60 -69.75 -22.43
CA LYS A 269 23.08 -69.79 -22.35
C LYS A 269 23.76 -68.41 -22.39
N GLY A 270 23.16 -67.42 -23.07
CA GLY A 270 23.77 -66.10 -23.26
C GLY A 270 23.48 -65.09 -22.15
N SER A 271 22.33 -65.20 -21.47
CA SER A 271 21.91 -64.24 -20.43
C SER A 271 21.86 -64.84 -19.03
N GLY A 272 21.96 -66.16 -18.90
CA GLY A 272 21.80 -66.87 -17.62
C GLY A 272 20.37 -66.88 -17.08
N LEU A 273 19.40 -66.33 -17.84
CA LEU A 273 18.01 -66.26 -17.43
C LEU A 273 17.37 -67.65 -17.40
N ILE A 274 16.61 -67.96 -16.35
CA ILE A 274 15.78 -69.17 -16.29
C ILE A 274 14.58 -68.96 -17.21
N ILE A 275 14.48 -69.78 -18.25
CA ILE A 275 13.39 -69.79 -19.23
C ILE A 275 12.19 -70.56 -18.65
N ALA A 276 12.46 -71.65 -17.95
CA ALA A 276 11.44 -72.47 -17.33
C ALA A 276 12.03 -73.27 -16.16
N GLU A 277 11.20 -73.51 -15.15
CA GLU A 277 11.51 -74.42 -14.05
C GLU A 277 10.37 -75.42 -13.85
N ALA A 278 10.72 -76.65 -13.48
CA ALA A 278 9.77 -77.67 -13.07
C ALA A 278 10.28 -78.36 -11.80
N GLN A 279 9.50 -78.26 -10.73
CA GLN A 279 9.76 -78.91 -9.44
C GLN A 279 8.57 -79.81 -9.06
N PRO A 280 8.81 -81.01 -8.51
CA PRO A 280 7.73 -81.84 -7.97
C PRO A 280 7.08 -81.12 -6.79
N GLN A 281 5.75 -80.95 -6.81
CA GLN A 281 5.02 -80.35 -5.70
C GLN A 281 5.15 -81.22 -4.43
N ALA A 282 5.56 -80.60 -3.32
CA ALA A 282 5.57 -81.26 -2.03
C ALA A 282 4.12 -81.51 -1.59
N HIS A 283 3.66 -82.77 -1.62
CA HIS A 283 2.45 -83.15 -0.90
C HIS A 283 2.68 -82.94 0.59
N LYS A 284 2.08 -81.88 1.14
CA LYS A 284 1.84 -81.75 2.58
C LYS A 284 0.73 -82.73 2.95
N SER A 285 1.08 -83.81 3.64
CA SER A 285 0.19 -84.53 4.55
C SER A 285 0.62 -84.22 5.97
#